data_AF-A0A9C9GLB1-F1
#
_entry.id   AF-A0A9C9GLB1-F1
#
_cell.length_a   1.000
_cell.length_b   1.000
_cell.length_c   1.000
_cell.angle_alpha   90.00
_cell.angle_beta   90.00
_cell.angle_gamma   90.00
#
_symmetry.space_group_name_H-M   'P 1'
#
loop_
_entity.id
_entity.type
_entity.pdbx_description
1 polymer ?
#
loop_
_entity_poly.entity_id
_entity_poly.type
_entity_poly.pdbx_seq_one_letter_code
_entity_poly.pdbx_strand_id
1 'polypeptide(L)'
;MSDDGIQLSPQLMEELRDALKKQDSRTTDDILAMQYLVAAAGMMLSEQNNAEMDKQNALNDLSGFMKHVFDYMEAQKPQIPPPQDAFGVWKPE
;
A
#
# COMPACT_ATOMS: atom_id res chain seq x y z
N MET A 1 -17.75 14.84 8.50
CA MET A 1 -17.10 13.57 8.87
C MET A 1 -15.75 13.62 8.17
N SER A 2 -14.68 13.85 8.92
CA SER A 2 -13.34 13.95 8.35
C SER A 2 -12.95 12.55 7.88
N ASP A 3 -12.63 12.45 6.60
CA ASP A 3 -12.10 11.24 5.97
C ASP A 3 -10.64 11.11 6.45
N ASP A 4 -10.43 10.74 7.72
CA ASP A 4 -9.11 10.53 8.35
C ASP A 4 -8.50 9.19 7.87
N GLY A 5 -8.52 8.96 6.56
CA GLY A 5 -7.83 7.83 5.93
C GLY A 5 -6.31 8.00 6.07
N ILE A 6 -5.59 6.89 6.18
CA ILE A 6 -4.13 6.91 6.20
C ILE A 6 -3.62 7.55 4.91
N GLN A 7 -2.84 8.63 5.04
CA GLN A 7 -2.23 9.31 3.89
C GLN A 7 -0.86 8.71 3.59
N LEU A 8 -0.83 7.75 2.66
CA LEU A 8 0.41 7.21 2.10
C LEU A 8 0.94 8.17 1.04
N SER A 9 1.71 9.18 1.47
CA SER A 9 2.35 10.09 0.52
C SER A 9 3.49 9.39 -0.23
N PRO A 10 3.77 9.76 -1.50
CA PRO A 10 4.91 9.21 -2.24
C PRO A 10 6.24 9.35 -1.49
N GLN A 11 6.42 10.49 -0.80
CA GLN A 11 7.61 10.77 0.00
C GLN A 11 7.75 9.82 1.19
N LEU A 12 6.68 9.57 1.96
CA LEU A 12 6.73 8.61 3.07
C LEU A 12 7.12 7.21 2.58
N MET A 13 6.55 6.79 1.45
CA MET A 13 6.86 5.48 0.86
C MET A 13 8.31 5.38 0.37
N GLU A 14 8.88 6.47 -0.13
CA GLU A 14 10.30 6.55 -0.51
C GLU A 14 11.20 6.47 0.73
N GLU A 15 10.91 7.25 1.77
CA GLU A 15 11.66 7.24 3.02
C GLU A 15 11.64 5.85 3.70
N LEU A 16 10.50 5.15 3.69
CA LEU A 16 10.40 3.77 4.18
C LEU A 16 11.26 2.80 3.38
N ARG A 17 11.25 2.87 2.05
CA ARG A 17 12.10 2.02 1.20
C ARG A 17 13.58 2.27 1.45
N ASP A 18 13.98 3.53 1.59
CA ASP A 18 15.38 3.89 1.84
C ASP A 18 15.84 3.46 3.23
N ALA A 19 14.97 3.55 4.24
CA ALA A 19 15.25 3.02 5.56
C ALA A 19 15.50 1.50 5.53
N LEU A 20 14.68 0.75 4.79
CA LEU A 20 14.85 -0.71 4.64
C LEU A 20 16.15 -1.06 3.90
N LYS A 21 16.44 -0.38 2.78
CA LYS A 21 17.66 -0.63 1.99
C LYS A 21 18.95 -0.38 2.78
N LYS A 22 18.93 0.58 3.71
CA LYS A 22 20.05 0.87 4.61
C LYS A 22 20.35 -0.29 5.57
N GLN A 23 19.34 -1.09 5.93
CA GLN A 23 19.47 -2.22 6.85
C GLN A 23 19.76 -3.53 6.10
N ASP A 24 19.10 -3.76 4.97
CA ASP A 24 19.29 -4.95 4.13
C ASP A 24 19.20 -4.55 2.65
N SER A 25 20.33 -4.61 1.94
CA SER A 25 20.39 -4.22 0.53
C SER A 25 19.49 -5.06 -0.39
N ARG A 26 19.06 -6.25 0.06
CA ARG A 26 18.15 -7.11 -0.70
C ARG A 26 16.73 -6.54 -0.79
N THR A 27 16.37 -5.58 0.07
CA THR A 27 15.05 -4.91 0.01
C THR A 27 14.93 -3.92 -1.16
N THR A 28 15.87 -3.93 -2.11
CA THR A 28 15.61 -3.42 -3.47
C THR A 28 14.54 -4.23 -4.19
N ASP A 29 14.32 -5.49 -3.78
CA ASP A 29 13.15 -6.27 -4.15
C ASP A 29 11.92 -5.76 -3.39
N ASP A 30 10.90 -5.31 -4.13
CA ASP A 30 9.69 -4.71 -3.54
C ASP A 30 8.88 -5.71 -2.72
N ILE A 31 8.86 -7.00 -3.10
CA ILE A 31 8.15 -8.04 -2.35
C ILE A 31 8.82 -8.25 -1.00
N LEU A 32 10.15 -8.33 -0.98
CA LEU A 32 10.90 -8.45 0.26
C LEU A 32 10.73 -7.20 1.14
N ALA A 33 10.77 -6.00 0.56
CA ALA A 33 10.51 -4.77 1.30
C ALA A 33 9.11 -4.77 1.97
N MET A 34 8.09 -5.22 1.25
CA MET A 34 6.74 -5.37 1.81
C MET A 34 6.68 -6.41 2.94
N GLN A 35 7.39 -7.54 2.81
CA GLN A 35 7.49 -8.53 3.90
C GLN A 35 8.08 -7.93 5.17
N TYR A 36 9.12 -7.10 5.04
CA TYR A 36 9.71 -6.38 6.16
C TYR A 36 8.70 -5.44 6.83
N LEU A 37 7.92 -4.68 6.06
CA LEU A 37 6.91 -3.76 6.60
C LEU A 37 5.81 -4.51 7.36
N VAL A 38 5.33 -5.64 6.82
CA VAL A 38 4.32 -6.48 7.48
C VAL A 38 4.90 -7.10 8.76
N ALA A 39 6.13 -7.60 8.71
CA ALA A 39 6.81 -8.14 9.88
C ALA A 39 7.03 -7.07 10.97
N ALA A 40 7.40 -5.84 10.58
CA ALA A 40 7.57 -4.73 11.51
C ALA A 40 6.25 -4.39 12.23
N ALA A 41 5.13 -4.34 11.50
CA ALA A 41 3.82 -4.12 12.12
C ALA A 41 3.47 -5.22 13.14
N GLY A 42 3.72 -6.49 12.81
CA GLY A 42 3.52 -7.61 13.72
C GLY A 42 4.42 -7.55 14.97
N MET A 43 5.69 -7.19 14.78
CA MET A 43 6.64 -6.99 15.87
C MET A 43 6.18 -5.87 16.82
N MET A 44 5.83 -4.70 16.28
CA MET A 44 5.33 -3.56 17.05
C MET A 44 4.06 -3.88 17.84
N LEU A 45 3.14 -4.68 17.27
CA LEU A 45 1.95 -5.14 17.97
C LEU A 45 2.30 -6.12 19.10
N SER A 46 3.25 -7.04 18.86
CA SER A 46 3.67 -8.02 19.86
C SER A 46 4.28 -7.36 21.11
N GLU A 47 4.98 -6.24 20.92
CA GLU A 47 5.64 -5.44 21.97
C GLU A 47 4.66 -4.58 22.79
N GLN A 48 3.40 -4.43 22.36
CA GLN A 48 2.42 -3.64 23.12
C GLN A 48 2.21 -4.22 24.52
N ASN A 49 2.47 -3.42 25.55
CA ASN A 49 2.36 -3.85 26.95
C ASN A 49 1.01 -3.44 27.57
N ASN A 50 -0.09 -3.83 26.93
CA ASN A 50 -1.44 -3.65 27.45
C ASN A 50 -2.07 -5.02 27.73
N ALA A 51 -2.30 -5.31 29.00
CA ALA A 51 -2.84 -6.60 29.46
C ALA A 51 -4.30 -6.83 29.06
N GLU A 52 -5.06 -5.76 28.78
CA GLU A 52 -6.46 -5.83 28.38
C GLU A 52 -6.63 -5.91 26.85
N MET A 53 -5.54 -5.74 26.10
CA MET A 53 -5.56 -5.75 24.64
C MET A 53 -5.65 -7.19 24.12
N ASP A 54 -6.71 -7.47 23.36
CA ASP A 54 -6.75 -8.66 22.52
C ASP A 54 -5.85 -8.44 21.29
N LYS A 55 -4.56 -8.78 21.45
CA LYS A 55 -3.55 -8.65 20.39
C LYS A 55 -3.90 -9.49 19.16
N GLN A 56 -4.58 -10.62 19.33
CA GLN A 56 -4.94 -11.49 18.20
C GLN A 56 -6.05 -10.85 17.37
N ASN A 57 -7.06 -10.28 18.04
CA ASN A 57 -8.10 -9.54 17.34
C ASN A 57 -7.54 -8.29 16.66
N ALA A 58 -6.66 -7.54 17.33
CA ALA A 58 -5.99 -6.38 16.73
C ALA A 58 -5.15 -6.75 15.49
N LEU A 59 -4.48 -7.91 15.49
CA LEU A 59 -3.74 -8.41 14.33
C LEU A 59 -4.68 -8.73 13.16
N ASN A 60 -5.84 -9.32 13.43
CA ASN A 60 -6.86 -9.59 12.42
C ASN A 60 -7.41 -8.29 11.84
N ASP A 61 -7.70 -7.30 12.68
CA ASP A 61 -8.16 -5.98 12.26
C ASP A 61 -7.13 -5.27 11.37
N LEU A 62 -5.85 -5.30 11.74
CA LEU A 62 -4.75 -4.76 10.92
C LEU A 62 -4.65 -5.48 9.56
N SER A 63 -4.83 -6.80 9.54
CA SER A 63 -4.81 -7.58 8.30
C SER A 63 -6.00 -7.23 7.39
N GLY A 64 -7.19 -7.09 7.98
CA GLY A 64 -8.40 -6.65 7.27
C GLY A 64 -8.25 -5.23 6.72
N PHE A 65 -7.68 -4.33 7.51
CA PHE A 65 -7.40 -2.96 7.10
C PHE A 65 -6.39 -2.92 5.94
N MET A 66 -5.30 -3.70 6.00
CA MET A 66 -4.32 -3.81 4.91
C MET A 66 -4.97 -4.25 3.59
N LYS A 67 -5.85 -5.26 3.64
CA LYS A 67 -6.63 -5.71 2.48
C LYS A 67 -7.53 -4.59 1.95
N HIS A 68 -8.23 -3.89 2.83
CA HIS A 68 -9.10 -2.78 2.43
C HIS A 68 -8.33 -1.67 1.70
N VAL A 69 -7.16 -1.27 2.21
CA VAL A 69 -6.30 -0.27 1.55
C VAL A 69 -5.86 -0.75 0.17
N PHE A 70 -5.45 -2.02 0.04
CA PHE A 70 -5.10 -2.60 -1.25
C PHE A 70 -6.27 -2.53 -2.24
N ASP A 71 -7.44 -3.03 -1.86
CA ASP A 71 -8.63 -3.04 -2.71
C ASP A 71 -9.03 -1.61 -3.13
N TYR A 72 -8.91 -0.64 -2.20
CA TYR A 72 -9.17 0.77 -2.47
C TYR A 72 -8.18 1.41 -3.45
N MET A 73 -6.89 1.07 -3.36
CA MET A 73 -5.87 1.55 -4.29
C MET A 73 -6.03 0.92 -5.68
N GLU A 74 -6.35 -0.37 -5.77
CA GLU A 74 -6.63 -1.04 -7.05
C GLU A 74 -7.83 -0.40 -7.75
N ALA A 75 -8.90 -0.09 -7.02
CA ALA A 75 -10.10 0.53 -7.55
C ALA A 75 -9.86 1.95 -8.10
N GLN A 76 -8.85 2.67 -7.59
CA GLN A 76 -8.51 4.02 -8.02
C GLN A 76 -7.55 4.09 -9.20
N LYS A 77 -6.98 2.96 -9.64
CA LYS A 77 -6.11 2.97 -10.82
C LYS A 77 -6.94 3.39 -12.04
N PRO A 78 -6.47 4.39 -12.83
CA PRO A 78 -7.22 4.83 -13.99
C PRO A 78 -7.41 3.66 -14.95
N GLN A 79 -8.68 3.35 -15.25
CA GLN A 79 -8.99 2.39 -16.31
C GLN A 79 -8.59 3.02 -17.64
N ILE A 80 -7.62 2.41 -18.33
CA ILE A 80 -7.25 2.81 -19.68
C ILE A 80 -8.49 2.60 -20.55
N PRO A 81 -9.08 3.65 -21.15
CA PRO A 81 -10.18 3.46 -22.08
C PRO A 81 -9.69 2.60 -23.24
N PRO A 82 -10.51 1.65 -23.74
CA PRO A 82 -10.13 0.88 -24.92
C PRO A 82 -9.77 1.85 -26.06
N PRO A 83 -8.68 1.60 -26.81
CA PRO A 83 -8.25 2.50 -27.87
C PRO A 83 -9.41 2.72 -28.85
N GLN A 84 -9.87 3.97 -28.92
CA GLN A 84 -10.82 4.39 -29.94
C GLN A 84 -10.04 4.45 -31.25
N ASP A 85 -10.30 3.49 -32.15
CA ASP A 85 -9.81 3.52 -33.52
C ASP A 85 -10.18 4.88 -34.14
N ALA A 86 -9.15 5.68 -34.44
CA ALA A 86 -9.30 6.94 -35.18
C ALA A 86 -9.78 6.62 -36.60
N PHE A 87 -11.09 6.47 -36.77
CA PHE A 87 -11.71 6.41 -38.09
C PHE A 87 -11.41 7.72 -38.83
N GLY A 88 -10.76 7.54 -39.99
CA GLY A 88 -9.97 8.57 -40.67
C GLY A 88 -10.73 9.85 -41.02
N VAL A 89 -10.07 10.97 -40.76
CA VAL A 89 -10.36 12.24 -41.40
C VAL A 89 -9.96 12.11 -42.87
N TRP A 90 -10.91 11.86 -43.76
CA TRP A 90 -10.79 12.17 -45.18
C TRP A 90 -11.68 13.37 -45.49
N LYS A 91 -11.06 14.48 -45.90
CA LYS A 91 -11.74 15.59 -46.59
C LYS A 91 -10.95 15.94 -47.84
N PRO A 92 -11.47 15.64 -49.04
CA PRO A 92 -11.01 16.29 -50.26
C PRO A 92 -12.09 17.21 -50.84
N GLU A 93 -11.69 18.41 -51.25
CA GLU A 93 -12.18 19.00 -52.50
C GLU A 93 -11.06 18.92 -53.53
#